data_AF-A0A964P0S2-F1
#
_entry.id   AF-A0A964P0S2-F1
#
_cell.length_a   1.000
_cell.length_b   1.000
_cell.length_c   1.000
_cell.angle_alpha   90.00
_cell.angle_beta   90.00
_cell.angle_gamma   90.00
#
_symmetry.space_group_name_H-M   'P 1'
#
loop_
_entity.id
_entity.type
_entity.pdbx_description
1 polymer ?
#
loop_
_entity_poly.entity_id
_entity_poly.type
_entity_poly.pdbx_seq_one_letter_code
_entity_poly.pdbx_strand_id
1 'polypeptide(L)'
;MARGARCQAVQTHRLKTASNRAPARPWRRSGRRPAEAVPDQLSKPVRQHRPTLRSRPRGPPHREKKRPITYDALRLTPCLASINYAPLLDGYSVLLQSTHLIHDTRRVHATTSVSLPRIRFGCGLYDRVIPLYSGEVKPEGIDFEFIPNDDPRDIFDKMGARQEYDAAEMSSSEFIAGTSAGTSPFVAIPVFMSRVFRHGFITVNKNAGIRTPKDLEGKRVGVALYTMTAAVFMRGLVENEYGVDMSKIRWIQGAIEKAGAHGSPTVPPLLKKVNIENNTSRKSLSQMLSSGEIDALFGALMPEGFGTDPNIVRLFPNFVAVEQDYYRRTKIFPIMHLVAIRKAIYEKHPAVAASLFRALCESKRLALKKMAYTGALHNMLPWLPAHLEERDAVMGDNPWPYGIEPNRPTLDALVKYSHQQGITDRQMPVDSLFVPVPAGS
;
A
#
# COMPACT_ATOMS: atom_id res chain seq x y z
N MET A 1 -25.49 50.38 -58.83
CA MET A 1 -24.66 51.40 -58.14
C MET A 1 -23.70 50.64 -57.23
N ALA A 2 -22.50 50.26 -57.72
CA ALA A 2 -21.21 50.96 -57.50
C ALA A 2 -20.79 50.95 -56.01
N ARG A 3 -19.67 50.41 -55.50
CA ARG A 3 -18.38 49.78 -55.93
C ARG A 3 -17.88 48.98 -54.68
N GLY A 4 -17.26 47.80 -54.71
CA GLY A 4 -15.87 47.47 -55.14
C GLY A 4 -14.82 47.84 -54.05
N ALA A 5 -13.73 47.12 -53.73
CA ALA A 5 -13.12 45.85 -54.17
C ALA A 5 -11.79 45.62 -53.37
N ARG A 6 -11.35 44.33 -53.30
CA ARG A 6 -9.95 43.77 -53.30
C ARG A 6 -8.98 44.07 -52.14
N CYS A 7 -8.27 43.12 -51.51
CA CYS A 7 -7.33 42.02 -51.91
C CYS A 7 -5.88 42.42 -52.27
N GLN A 8 -4.94 41.84 -51.50
CA GLN A 8 -3.60 41.31 -51.84
C GLN A 8 -2.30 42.18 -51.84
N ALA A 9 -1.37 41.74 -50.96
CA ALA A 9 -0.01 41.21 -51.22
C ALA A 9 1.22 42.11 -51.51
N VAL A 10 2.22 41.94 -50.62
CA VAL A 10 3.66 41.59 -50.84
C VAL A 10 4.59 42.58 -51.55
N GLN A 11 5.75 42.92 -50.92
CA GLN A 11 7.12 42.91 -51.50
C GLN A 11 8.18 43.39 -50.47
N THR A 12 9.13 42.55 -50.01
CA THR A 12 10.54 42.28 -50.47
C THR A 12 11.65 43.17 -49.88
N HIS A 13 12.63 42.57 -49.17
CA HIS A 13 14.03 42.41 -49.65
C HIS A 13 14.97 41.70 -48.64
N ARG A 14 15.98 40.99 -49.19
CA ARG A 14 17.08 40.26 -48.54
C ARG A 14 18.31 41.17 -48.34
N LEU A 15 19.12 40.95 -47.30
CA LEU A 15 20.51 40.40 -47.36
C LEU A 15 21.33 40.59 -46.04
N LYS A 16 21.85 39.45 -45.54
CA LYS A 16 23.16 39.12 -44.89
C LYS A 16 23.84 40.11 -43.91
N THR A 17 24.23 39.60 -42.72
CA THR A 17 25.62 39.19 -42.38
C THR A 17 25.69 38.43 -41.04
N ALA A 18 26.70 37.57 -40.90
CA ALA A 18 26.93 36.60 -39.83
C ALA A 18 27.66 37.15 -38.59
N SER A 19 27.56 36.47 -37.42
CA SER A 19 28.74 35.88 -36.74
C SER A 19 28.35 35.05 -35.50
N ASN A 20 29.13 33.99 -35.27
CA ASN A 20 29.14 33.09 -34.12
C ASN A 20 29.52 33.80 -32.80
N ARG A 21 28.95 33.37 -31.66
CA ARG A 21 29.72 32.82 -30.50
C ARG A 21 28.83 32.35 -29.33
N ALA A 22 29.40 31.40 -28.62
CA ALA A 22 28.89 30.49 -27.60
C ALA A 22 28.62 31.14 -26.21
N PRO A 23 28.12 30.37 -25.20
CA PRO A 23 27.31 30.88 -24.11
C PRO A 23 28.10 31.27 -22.84
N ALA A 24 27.42 32.04 -21.99
CA ALA A 24 27.87 32.54 -20.70
C ALA A 24 28.21 31.41 -19.70
N ARG A 25 29.29 31.65 -18.94
CA ARG A 25 29.76 30.89 -17.78
C ARG A 25 29.94 31.85 -16.57
N PRO A 26 30.19 31.34 -15.35
CA PRO A 26 29.38 31.61 -14.17
C PRO A 26 29.99 32.65 -13.22
N TRP A 27 29.14 33.19 -12.35
CA TRP A 27 29.56 34.07 -11.26
C TRP A 27 30.18 33.30 -10.08
N ARG A 28 31.36 33.73 -9.65
CA ARG A 28 32.00 33.45 -8.35
C ARG A 28 32.50 34.78 -7.77
N ARG A 29 32.27 34.99 -6.46
CA ARG A 29 33.22 35.53 -5.44
C ARG A 29 32.48 35.68 -4.09
N SER A 30 32.87 34.92 -3.05
CA SER A 30 33.67 35.34 -1.87
C SER A 30 33.03 36.48 -1.07
N GLY A 31 32.81 36.45 0.25
CA GLY A 31 33.16 35.57 1.36
C GLY A 31 33.21 36.44 2.63
N ARG A 32 32.71 35.96 3.79
CA ARG A 32 33.14 36.28 5.17
C ARG A 32 32.23 35.57 6.18
N ARG A 33 32.86 34.98 7.22
CA ARG A 33 32.22 34.38 8.41
C ARG A 33 31.72 35.47 9.37
N PRO A 34 30.92 35.09 10.37
CA PRO A 34 31.51 35.01 11.72
C PRO A 34 31.23 33.68 12.43
N ALA A 35 32.07 33.41 13.42
CA ALA A 35 32.02 32.28 14.32
C ALA A 35 31.13 32.61 15.52
N GLU A 36 30.32 31.65 15.96
CA GLU A 36 29.80 31.60 17.34
C GLU A 36 30.03 30.21 17.90
N ALA A 37 30.55 30.21 19.12
CA ALA A 37 31.00 29.06 19.88
C ALA A 37 29.82 28.38 20.58
N VAL A 38 29.83 27.04 20.59
CA VAL A 38 29.00 26.24 21.50
C VAL A 38 29.94 25.65 22.56
N PRO A 39 29.63 25.75 23.86
CA PRO A 39 30.54 25.27 24.90
C PRO A 39 30.48 23.75 25.02
N ASP A 40 31.66 23.15 25.02
CA ASP A 40 31.92 21.77 25.40
C ASP A 40 32.06 21.71 26.93
N GLN A 41 31.18 21.01 27.64
CA GLN A 41 31.48 20.43 28.94
C GLN A 41 30.63 19.18 29.25
N LEU A 42 31.38 18.09 29.50
CA LEU A 42 31.14 17.00 30.44
C LEU A 42 30.09 15.92 30.08
N SER A 43 30.59 14.78 29.59
CA SER A 43 30.48 13.52 30.35
C SER A 43 31.43 12.43 29.81
N LYS A 44 32.19 11.85 30.73
CA LYS A 44 33.29 10.88 30.53
C LYS A 44 32.76 9.52 30.06
N PRO A 45 33.57 8.69 29.37
CA PRO A 45 33.17 7.33 29.01
C PRO A 45 33.14 6.42 30.24
N VAL A 46 32.00 5.79 30.49
CA VAL A 46 31.86 4.71 31.47
C VAL A 46 32.65 3.49 30.97
N ARG A 47 33.68 3.10 31.71
CA ARG A 47 34.36 1.81 31.56
C ARG A 47 33.35 0.70 31.84
N GLN A 48 32.96 -0.07 30.82
CA GLN A 48 32.31 -1.35 31.02
C GLN A 48 33.37 -2.39 31.41
N HIS A 49 33.35 -2.83 32.66
CA HIS A 49 34.05 -4.04 33.09
C HIS A 49 33.43 -5.26 32.41
N ARG A 50 34.21 -5.98 31.61
CA ARG A 50 33.91 -7.36 31.19
C ARG A 50 34.15 -8.30 32.39
N PRO A 51 33.17 -9.13 32.80
CA PRO A 51 33.47 -10.35 33.53
C PRO A 51 33.82 -11.46 32.53
N THR A 52 34.99 -12.05 32.71
CA THR A 52 35.44 -13.27 32.05
C THR A 52 34.59 -14.46 32.52
N LEU A 53 33.76 -15.02 31.64
CA LEU A 53 33.12 -16.32 31.92
C LEU A 53 34.14 -17.44 31.64
N ARG A 54 34.63 -18.06 32.71
CA ARG A 54 35.33 -19.35 32.67
C ARG A 54 34.34 -20.46 32.32
N SER A 55 34.72 -21.28 31.34
CA SER A 55 34.10 -22.55 30.97
C SER A 55 34.06 -23.54 32.13
N ARG A 56 32.92 -24.21 32.33
CA ARG A 56 32.81 -25.46 33.11
C ARG A 56 32.29 -26.61 32.22
N PRO A 57 32.68 -27.87 32.48
CA PRO A 57 32.50 -28.99 31.55
C PRO A 57 31.09 -29.61 31.63
N ARG A 58 30.67 -30.21 30.51
CA ARG A 58 29.40 -30.94 30.34
C ARG A 58 29.44 -32.31 31.04
N GLY A 59 28.42 -32.63 31.84
CA GLY A 59 28.09 -33.98 32.31
C GLY A 59 26.92 -34.61 31.54
N PRO A 60 26.71 -35.94 31.61
CA PRO A 60 25.85 -36.71 30.70
C PRO A 60 24.36 -36.70 31.11
N PRO A 61 23.43 -37.15 30.24
CA PRO A 61 22.01 -36.81 30.35
C PRO A 61 21.23 -37.80 31.24
N HIS A 62 20.37 -37.26 32.11
CA HIS A 62 19.36 -38.04 32.83
C HIS A 62 18.03 -38.08 32.08
N ARG A 63 17.48 -39.29 31.93
CA ARG A 63 16.12 -39.59 31.46
C ARG A 63 15.09 -39.15 32.50
N GLU A 64 14.15 -38.29 32.12
CA GLU A 64 12.96 -38.00 32.92
C GLU A 64 11.69 -38.60 32.30
N LYS A 65 10.90 -39.25 33.16
CA LYS A 65 9.65 -39.95 32.88
C LYS A 65 8.50 -38.93 32.81
N LYS A 66 7.68 -39.00 31.75
CA LYS A 66 6.42 -38.26 31.61
C LYS A 66 5.40 -38.71 32.68
N ARG A 67 4.83 -37.75 33.42
CA ARG A 67 3.53 -37.88 34.10
C ARG A 67 2.61 -36.75 33.61
N PRO A 68 1.30 -36.98 33.45
CA PRO A 68 0.37 -36.00 32.91
C PRO A 68 -0.06 -34.99 33.99
N ILE A 69 -0.24 -33.73 33.59
CA ILE A 69 -0.80 -32.66 34.41
C ILE A 69 -2.30 -32.56 34.10
N THR A 70 -3.13 -32.73 35.12
CA THR A 70 -4.57 -32.48 35.13
C THR A 70 -4.85 -30.99 35.35
N TYR A 71 -5.81 -30.44 34.61
CA TYR A 71 -6.31 -29.07 34.81
C TYR A 71 -7.45 -29.08 35.83
N ASP A 72 -7.22 -28.45 36.98
CA ASP A 72 -8.27 -28.13 37.96
C ASP A 72 -8.91 -26.77 37.66
N ALA A 73 -10.24 -26.76 37.65
CA ALA A 73 -11.09 -25.62 37.38
C ALA A 73 -11.14 -24.66 38.60
N LEU A 74 -10.60 -23.45 38.44
CA LEU A 74 -10.83 -22.36 39.38
C LEU A 74 -12.20 -21.71 39.11
N ARG A 75 -13.14 -22.00 40.01
CA ARG A 75 -14.43 -21.30 40.12
C ARG A 75 -14.20 -19.86 40.58
N LEU A 76 -14.64 -18.90 39.78
CA LEU A 76 -14.81 -17.50 40.20
C LEU A 76 -16.27 -17.30 40.65
N THR A 77 -16.44 -16.91 41.91
CA THR A 77 -17.69 -16.50 42.54
C THR A 77 -18.08 -15.08 42.11
N PRO A 78 -19.32 -14.79 41.70
CA PRO A 78 -19.78 -13.41 41.53
C PRO A 78 -20.42 -12.88 42.82
N CYS A 79 -19.88 -11.76 43.32
CA CYS A 79 -20.47 -10.97 44.40
C CYS A 79 -21.50 -10.01 43.78
N LEU A 80 -22.79 -10.33 43.90
CA LEU A 80 -23.90 -9.44 43.56
C LEU A 80 -24.38 -8.76 44.84
N ALA A 81 -24.12 -7.46 44.96
CA ALA A 81 -24.75 -6.61 45.96
C ALA A 81 -26.08 -6.09 45.42
N SER A 82 -27.14 -6.47 46.13
CA SER A 82 -28.54 -6.12 45.94
C SER A 82 -28.85 -4.72 46.47
N ILE A 83 -29.58 -3.93 45.69
CA ILE A 83 -30.36 -2.79 46.20
C ILE A 83 -31.82 -3.04 45.79
N ASN A 84 -32.64 -3.30 46.80
CA ASN A 84 -34.09 -3.45 46.70
C ASN A 84 -34.77 -2.07 46.76
N TYR A 85 -35.74 -1.84 45.88
CA TYR A 85 -36.90 -0.98 46.17
C TYR A 85 -38.16 -1.74 45.73
N ALA A 86 -39.09 -1.91 46.68
CA ALA A 86 -40.38 -2.56 46.52
C ALA A 86 -41.44 -1.60 45.90
N PRO A 87 -42.54 -2.12 45.32
CA PRO A 87 -43.55 -1.34 44.60
C PRO A 87 -44.75 -0.95 45.48
N LEU A 88 -45.48 0.10 45.06
CA LEU A 88 -46.74 0.55 45.66
C LEU A 88 -47.81 0.77 44.57
N LEU A 89 -48.75 -0.19 44.54
CA LEU A 89 -50.21 -0.13 44.37
C LEU A 89 -50.92 0.54 43.17
N ASP A 90 -51.92 -0.24 42.71
CA ASP A 90 -53.27 0.11 42.21
C ASP A 90 -53.38 1.01 40.97
N GLY A 91 -54.07 0.65 39.89
CA GLY A 91 -55.26 -0.19 39.74
C GLY A 91 -56.29 0.64 38.98
N TYR A 92 -56.71 0.23 37.77
CA TYR A 92 -58.03 0.52 37.19
C TYR A 92 -58.17 -0.27 35.88
N SER A 93 -59.22 -1.07 35.82
CA SER A 93 -59.74 -1.78 34.65
C SER A 93 -61.07 -1.14 34.24
N VAL A 94 -61.50 -1.46 33.00
CA VAL A 94 -62.87 -1.46 32.45
C VAL A 94 -63.25 -0.31 31.51
N LEU A 95 -63.39 -0.64 30.20
CA LEU A 95 -64.62 -0.59 29.35
C LEU A 95 -64.24 -0.84 27.87
N LEU A 96 -64.42 -2.03 27.31
CA LEU A 96 -65.58 -2.57 26.57
C LEU A 96 -66.01 -1.81 25.28
N GLN A 97 -65.85 -2.54 24.17
CA GLN A 97 -66.73 -2.70 23.01
C GLN A 97 -67.07 -1.50 22.10
N SER A 98 -66.61 -1.61 20.84
CA SER A 98 -67.50 -1.48 19.68
C SER A 98 -66.83 -2.05 18.41
N THR A 99 -67.33 -3.20 17.97
CA THR A 99 -67.16 -3.78 16.64
C THR A 99 -67.97 -2.96 15.63
N HIS A 100 -67.35 -2.45 14.56
CA HIS A 100 -68.01 -2.18 13.29
C HIS A 100 -67.05 -2.46 12.13
N LEU A 101 -67.47 -3.40 11.28
CA LEU A 101 -66.91 -3.63 9.95
C LEU A 101 -67.08 -2.38 9.10
N ILE A 102 -65.99 -1.84 8.55
CA ILE A 102 -66.02 -1.06 7.31
C ILE A 102 -64.93 -1.59 6.38
N HIS A 103 -65.36 -1.76 5.14
CA HIS A 103 -64.76 -2.42 4.01
C HIS A 103 -63.26 -2.23 3.79
N ASP A 104 -62.67 -3.38 3.51
CA ASP A 104 -61.42 -3.63 2.81
C ASP A 104 -61.22 -2.72 1.58
N THR A 105 -60.22 -1.83 1.69
CA THR A 105 -59.42 -1.37 0.55
C THR A 105 -57.97 -1.26 0.99
N ARG A 106 -57.38 -2.36 1.48
CA ARG A 106 -55.92 -2.43 1.55
C ARG A 106 -55.40 -2.65 0.13
N ARG A 107 -55.10 -1.55 -0.57
CA ARG A 107 -54.02 -1.55 -1.56
C ARG A 107 -52.76 -1.96 -0.80
N VAL A 108 -52.46 -3.26 -0.82
CA VAL A 108 -51.14 -3.77 -0.51
C VAL A 108 -50.24 -3.15 -1.56
N HIS A 109 -49.59 -2.03 -1.23
CA HIS A 109 -48.33 -1.72 -1.87
C HIS A 109 -47.43 -2.91 -1.55
N ALA A 110 -47.32 -3.82 -2.51
CA ALA A 110 -46.21 -4.75 -2.53
C ALA A 110 -44.97 -3.86 -2.59
N THR A 111 -44.39 -3.56 -1.43
CA THR A 111 -43.02 -3.11 -1.32
C THR A 111 -42.25 -4.24 -1.96
N THR A 112 -41.91 -4.07 -3.23
CA THR A 112 -40.95 -4.92 -3.90
C THR A 112 -39.72 -4.81 -3.02
N SER A 113 -39.40 -5.87 -2.27
CA SER A 113 -38.16 -5.90 -1.51
C SER A 113 -37.06 -5.86 -2.57
N VAL A 114 -36.51 -4.66 -2.79
CA VAL A 114 -35.37 -4.50 -3.67
C VAL A 114 -34.24 -5.24 -2.95
N SER A 115 -33.94 -6.45 -3.41
CA SER A 115 -32.82 -7.21 -2.89
C SER A 115 -31.56 -6.41 -3.16
N LEU A 116 -30.88 -6.00 -2.08
CA LEU A 116 -29.63 -5.27 -2.20
C LEU A 116 -28.61 -6.18 -2.91
N PRO A 117 -27.77 -5.63 -3.80
CA PRO A 117 -26.70 -6.42 -4.39
C PRO A 117 -25.77 -6.88 -3.26
N ARG A 118 -25.57 -8.20 -3.16
CA ARG A 118 -24.60 -8.77 -2.24
C ARG A 118 -23.18 -8.55 -2.77
N ILE A 119 -22.31 -8.03 -1.91
CA ILE A 119 -20.91 -7.71 -2.22
C ILE A 119 -20.01 -8.36 -1.18
N ARG A 120 -19.34 -9.43 -1.59
CA ARG A 120 -18.24 -10.08 -0.86
C ARG A 120 -16.95 -9.34 -1.17
N PHE A 121 -16.41 -8.64 -0.16
CA PHE A 121 -15.21 -7.81 -0.28
C PHE A 121 -13.98 -8.48 0.32
N GLY A 122 -13.05 -8.94 -0.52
CA GLY A 122 -11.79 -9.56 -0.09
C GLY A 122 -10.69 -8.54 0.18
N CYS A 123 -10.20 -8.45 1.42
CA CYS A 123 -9.16 -7.47 1.77
C CYS A 123 -8.41 -7.89 3.04
N GLY A 124 -7.14 -7.48 3.15
CA GLY A 124 -6.38 -7.53 4.39
C GLY A 124 -7.02 -6.68 5.48
N LEU A 125 -6.89 -7.13 6.73
CA LEU A 125 -7.54 -6.49 7.87
C LEU A 125 -6.70 -5.34 8.42
N TYR A 126 -6.53 -4.31 7.60
CA TYR A 126 -5.79 -3.11 7.96
C TYR A 126 -6.62 -2.18 8.86
N ASP A 127 -5.93 -1.33 9.63
CA ASP A 127 -6.54 -0.30 10.49
C ASP A 127 -7.68 0.50 9.83
N ARG A 128 -7.45 1.00 8.62
CA ARG A 128 -8.37 1.82 7.80
C ARG A 128 -9.61 1.10 7.30
N VAL A 129 -9.70 -0.22 7.50
CA VAL A 129 -10.87 -1.04 7.16
C VAL A 129 -11.47 -1.76 8.38
N ILE A 130 -10.88 -1.65 9.56
CA ILE A 130 -11.46 -2.20 10.81
C ILE A 130 -12.87 -1.66 11.07
N PRO A 131 -13.17 -0.35 10.92
CA PRO A 131 -14.53 0.15 11.10
C PRO A 131 -15.52 -0.47 10.09
N LEU A 132 -15.06 -0.81 8.88
CA LEU A 132 -15.88 -1.49 7.88
C LEU A 132 -16.12 -2.95 8.23
N TYR A 133 -15.07 -3.67 8.64
CA TYR A 133 -15.14 -5.06 9.10
C TYR A 133 -16.03 -5.25 10.33
N SER A 134 -15.91 -4.36 11.32
CA SER A 134 -16.70 -4.40 12.56
C SER A 134 -18.16 -3.94 12.40
N GLY A 135 -18.50 -3.33 11.26
CA GLY A 135 -19.83 -2.78 11.01
C GLY A 135 -20.12 -1.43 11.66
N GLU A 136 -19.11 -0.77 12.25
CA GLU A 136 -19.19 0.63 12.69
C GLU A 136 -19.44 1.57 11.51
N VAL A 137 -18.89 1.23 10.35
CA VAL A 137 -19.20 1.85 9.06
C VAL A 137 -19.80 0.79 8.15
N LYS A 138 -20.93 1.11 7.50
CA LYS A 138 -21.60 0.22 6.56
C LYS A 138 -21.80 0.95 5.23
N PRO A 139 -21.48 0.31 4.09
CA PRO A 139 -21.83 0.88 2.80
C PRO A 139 -23.35 0.88 2.60
N GLU A 140 -23.87 1.95 2.04
CA GLU A 140 -25.31 2.14 1.82
C GLU A 140 -25.78 1.38 0.58
N GLY A 141 -26.98 0.80 0.63
CA GLY A 141 -27.63 0.23 -0.55
C GLY A 141 -26.95 -1.02 -1.13
N ILE A 142 -26.11 -1.70 -0.36
CA ILE A 142 -25.51 -2.99 -0.71
C ILE A 142 -25.57 -3.94 0.50
N ASP A 143 -25.73 -5.24 0.26
CA ASP A 143 -25.57 -6.27 1.29
C ASP A 143 -24.08 -6.64 1.37
N PHE A 144 -23.38 -6.06 2.34
CA PHE A 144 -21.92 -6.08 2.40
C PHE A 144 -21.38 -7.16 3.34
N GLU A 145 -20.46 -7.98 2.82
CA GLU A 145 -19.74 -8.99 3.58
C GLU A 145 -18.23 -8.77 3.44
N PHE A 146 -17.54 -8.46 4.53
CA PHE A 146 -16.07 -8.36 4.55
C PHE A 146 -15.45 -9.75 4.70
N ILE A 147 -14.55 -10.13 3.80
CA ILE A 147 -13.82 -11.41 3.85
C ILE A 147 -12.34 -11.10 4.18
N PRO A 148 -11.92 -11.24 5.46
CA PRO A 148 -10.55 -10.92 5.85
C PRO A 148 -9.57 -11.93 5.27
N ASN A 149 -8.48 -11.44 4.69
CA ASN A 149 -7.36 -12.26 4.24
C ASN A 149 -6.08 -11.42 4.23
N ASP A 150 -5.16 -11.72 5.15
CA ASP A 150 -3.92 -10.94 5.30
C ASP A 150 -2.80 -11.37 4.33
N ASP A 151 -3.06 -12.29 3.40
CA ASP A 151 -2.17 -12.62 2.28
C ASP A 151 -2.67 -11.96 0.98
N PRO A 152 -2.09 -10.80 0.58
CA PRO A 152 -2.54 -10.12 -0.63
C PRO A 152 -2.33 -10.95 -1.90
N ARG A 153 -1.30 -11.79 -1.97
CA ARG A 153 -1.07 -12.63 -3.16
C ARG A 153 -2.18 -13.64 -3.32
N ASP A 154 -2.62 -14.26 -2.22
CA ASP A 154 -3.77 -15.17 -2.23
C ASP A 154 -5.06 -14.44 -2.63
N ILE A 155 -5.32 -13.21 -2.13
CA ILE A 155 -6.45 -12.39 -2.59
C ILE A 155 -6.39 -12.18 -4.09
N PHE A 156 -5.24 -11.76 -4.62
CA PHE A 156 -5.08 -11.44 -6.04
C PHE A 156 -5.25 -12.65 -6.93
N ASP A 157 -4.73 -13.81 -6.52
CA ASP A 157 -4.85 -15.06 -7.28
C ASP A 157 -6.31 -15.57 -7.29
N LYS A 158 -7.01 -15.46 -6.15
CA LYS A 158 -8.45 -15.77 -6.05
C LYS A 158 -9.30 -14.81 -6.86
N MET A 159 -8.98 -13.52 -6.83
CA MET A 159 -9.70 -12.50 -7.61
C MET A 159 -9.44 -12.68 -9.11
N GLY A 160 -8.17 -12.71 -9.53
CA GLY A 160 -7.74 -12.75 -10.93
C GLY A 160 -8.12 -14.05 -11.66
N ALA A 161 -7.90 -15.20 -11.04
CA ALA A 161 -8.14 -16.49 -11.69
C ALA A 161 -9.58 -17.00 -11.54
N ARG A 162 -10.20 -16.76 -10.38
CA ARG A 162 -11.45 -17.43 -9.98
C ARG A 162 -12.60 -16.45 -9.71
N GLN A 163 -12.33 -15.14 -9.66
CA GLN A 163 -13.32 -14.11 -9.35
C GLN A 163 -14.11 -14.43 -8.07
N GLU A 164 -13.44 -15.02 -7.07
CA GLU A 164 -14.08 -15.50 -5.82
C GLU A 164 -14.74 -14.40 -4.99
N TYR A 165 -14.32 -13.15 -5.22
CA TYR A 165 -14.86 -11.95 -4.61
C TYR A 165 -15.66 -11.12 -5.61
N ASP A 166 -16.61 -10.35 -5.10
CA ASP A 166 -17.39 -9.38 -5.87
C ASP A 166 -16.59 -8.08 -6.06
N ALA A 167 -15.84 -7.71 -5.02
CA ALA A 167 -14.82 -6.67 -5.01
C ALA A 167 -13.64 -7.11 -4.13
N ALA A 168 -12.44 -6.63 -4.39
CA ALA A 168 -11.28 -6.95 -3.57
C ALA A 168 -10.22 -5.87 -3.67
N GLU A 169 -9.30 -5.84 -2.71
CA GLU A 169 -8.01 -5.21 -2.99
C GLU A 169 -7.26 -5.98 -4.08
N MET A 170 -6.56 -5.26 -4.95
CA MET A 170 -5.82 -5.84 -6.08
C MET A 170 -4.52 -5.09 -6.33
N SER A 171 -3.47 -5.83 -6.73
CA SER A 171 -2.22 -5.24 -7.21
C SER A 171 -2.48 -4.23 -8.33
N SER A 172 -2.08 -2.97 -8.11
CA SER A 172 -2.35 -1.87 -9.05
C SER A 172 -1.71 -2.10 -10.41
N SER A 173 -0.48 -2.64 -10.43
CA SER A 173 0.23 -2.99 -11.67
C SER A 173 -0.48 -4.10 -12.46
N GLU A 174 -1.03 -5.12 -11.79
CA GLU A 174 -1.73 -6.22 -12.48
C GLU A 174 -3.05 -5.73 -13.08
N PHE A 175 -3.79 -4.91 -12.33
CA PHE A 175 -4.99 -4.25 -12.84
C PHE A 175 -4.69 -3.36 -14.05
N ILE A 176 -3.63 -2.55 -13.98
CA ILE A 176 -3.22 -1.65 -15.08
C ILE A 176 -2.76 -2.46 -16.30
N ALA A 177 -1.99 -3.54 -16.10
CA ALA A 177 -1.55 -4.41 -17.19
C ALA A 177 -2.73 -5.06 -17.93
N GLY A 178 -3.68 -5.65 -17.18
CA GLY A 178 -4.89 -6.23 -17.76
C GLY A 178 -5.77 -5.20 -18.45
N THR A 179 -5.88 -3.99 -17.89
CA THR A 179 -6.65 -2.88 -18.48
C THR A 179 -6.02 -2.38 -19.78
N SER A 180 -4.70 -2.18 -19.80
CA SER A 180 -3.94 -1.79 -21.00
C SER A 180 -4.08 -2.83 -22.12
N ALA A 181 -4.04 -4.12 -21.78
CA ALA A 181 -4.23 -5.22 -22.70
C ALA A 181 -5.69 -5.44 -23.15
N GLY A 182 -6.66 -4.74 -22.54
CA GLY A 182 -8.09 -4.91 -22.84
C GLY A 182 -8.69 -6.23 -22.32
N THR A 183 -8.00 -6.92 -21.40
CA THR A 183 -8.40 -8.23 -20.88
C THR A 183 -8.90 -8.21 -19.44
N SER A 184 -8.85 -7.06 -18.76
CA SER A 184 -9.29 -6.96 -17.36
C SER A 184 -10.79 -7.22 -17.22
N PRO A 185 -11.22 -8.20 -16.39
CA PRO A 185 -12.62 -8.41 -16.04
C PRO A 185 -13.08 -7.48 -14.90
N PHE A 186 -12.27 -6.49 -14.54
CA PHE A 186 -12.50 -5.61 -13.40
C PHE A 186 -12.56 -4.15 -13.83
N VAL A 187 -13.30 -3.36 -13.05
CA VAL A 187 -13.14 -1.91 -12.94
C VAL A 187 -12.52 -1.58 -11.59
N ALA A 188 -11.93 -0.39 -11.45
CA ALA A 188 -11.36 0.04 -10.17
C ALA A 188 -12.00 1.33 -9.66
N ILE A 189 -12.06 1.47 -8.34
CA ILE A 189 -12.32 2.75 -7.67
C ILE A 189 -10.99 3.30 -7.11
N PRO A 190 -10.81 4.62 -6.99
CA PRO A 190 -9.56 5.23 -6.55
C PRO A 190 -9.41 5.17 -5.02
N VAL A 191 -9.47 3.97 -4.47
CA VAL A 191 -9.26 3.67 -3.05
C VAL A 191 -8.03 2.78 -2.92
N PHE A 192 -7.07 3.20 -2.12
CA PHE A 192 -5.72 2.64 -2.12
C PHE A 192 -5.45 1.87 -0.83
N MET A 193 -5.75 0.58 -0.86
CA MET A 193 -5.71 -0.29 0.32
C MET A 193 -4.31 -0.54 0.85
N SER A 194 -3.23 -0.34 0.09
CA SER A 194 -1.87 -0.52 0.59
C SER A 194 -0.94 0.52 0.00
N ARG A 195 -0.16 1.18 0.85
CA ARG A 195 0.82 2.20 0.48
C ARG A 195 2.08 2.02 1.31
N VAL A 196 3.23 1.97 0.65
CA VAL A 196 4.50 1.66 1.29
C VAL A 196 5.62 2.31 0.49
N PHE A 197 6.44 3.14 1.13
CA PHE A 197 7.69 3.58 0.50
C PHE A 197 8.63 2.38 0.29
N ARG A 198 9.38 2.38 -0.82
CA ARG A 198 10.14 1.20 -1.24
C ARG A 198 11.65 1.31 -1.10
N HIS A 199 12.19 2.41 -0.56
CA HIS A 199 13.63 2.50 -0.29
C HIS A 199 14.04 1.49 0.78
N GLY A 200 13.26 1.41 1.86
CA GLY A 200 13.53 0.50 2.98
C GLY A 200 13.46 -1.00 2.67
N PHE A 201 12.96 -1.37 1.47
CA PHE A 201 12.71 -2.76 1.03
C PHE A 201 13.69 -3.25 -0.04
N ILE A 202 14.72 -2.46 -0.36
CA ILE A 202 15.84 -2.91 -1.17
C ILE A 202 16.94 -3.37 -0.23
N THR A 203 17.14 -4.69 -0.17
CA THR A 203 18.20 -5.33 0.61
C THR A 203 19.30 -5.86 -0.28
N VAL A 204 20.53 -5.89 0.24
CA VAL A 204 21.73 -6.35 -0.46
C VAL A 204 22.50 -7.32 0.41
N ASN A 205 23.22 -8.24 -0.23
CA ASN A 205 24.27 -8.98 0.44
C ASN A 205 25.47 -8.01 0.61
N LYS A 206 25.96 -7.82 1.83
CA LYS A 206 27.05 -6.88 2.12
C LYS A 206 28.35 -7.18 1.36
N ASN A 207 28.54 -8.44 0.96
CA ASN A 207 29.73 -8.89 0.25
C ASN A 207 29.62 -8.69 -1.27
N ALA A 208 28.46 -8.25 -1.78
CA ALA A 208 28.22 -8.05 -3.21
C ALA A 208 28.88 -6.78 -3.78
N GLY A 209 29.50 -5.95 -2.94
CA GLY A 209 30.13 -4.70 -3.37
C GLY A 209 29.17 -3.59 -3.80
N ILE A 210 27.89 -3.70 -3.42
CA ILE A 210 26.86 -2.68 -3.70
C ILE A 210 26.88 -1.64 -2.57
N ARG A 211 27.22 -0.39 -2.89
CA ARG A 211 27.23 0.74 -1.92
C ARG A 211 26.25 1.83 -2.28
N THR A 212 25.99 1.99 -3.56
CA THR A 212 25.05 2.96 -4.13
C THR A 212 24.08 2.23 -5.08
N PRO A 213 22.92 2.82 -5.39
CA PRO A 213 21.99 2.19 -6.34
C PRO A 213 22.61 1.91 -7.71
N LYS A 214 23.58 2.73 -8.17
CA LYS A 214 24.26 2.52 -9.46
C LYS A 214 25.06 1.22 -9.51
N ASP A 215 25.53 0.73 -8.37
CA ASP A 215 26.28 -0.53 -8.26
C ASP A 215 25.39 -1.77 -8.45
N LEU A 216 24.07 -1.61 -8.59
CA LEU A 216 23.15 -2.67 -9.01
C LEU A 216 23.39 -3.09 -10.47
N GLU A 217 23.99 -2.24 -11.31
CA GLU A 217 24.32 -2.61 -12.69
C GLU A 217 25.30 -3.79 -12.72
N GLY A 218 24.98 -4.81 -13.51
CA GLY A 218 25.75 -6.05 -13.61
C GLY A 218 25.44 -7.09 -12.54
N LYS A 219 24.55 -6.80 -11.58
CA LYS A 219 24.22 -7.67 -10.45
C LYS A 219 23.07 -8.64 -10.75
N ARG A 220 22.98 -9.70 -9.94
CA ARG A 220 21.86 -10.64 -9.87
C ARG A 220 20.89 -10.15 -8.79
N VAL A 221 19.68 -9.76 -9.18
CA VAL A 221 18.70 -9.16 -8.28
C VAL A 221 17.44 -10.03 -8.20
N GLY A 222 17.11 -10.47 -6.99
CA GLY A 222 15.89 -11.20 -6.69
C GLY A 222 14.65 -10.30 -6.72
N VAL A 223 13.53 -10.84 -7.20
CA VAL A 223 12.22 -10.18 -7.20
C VAL A 223 11.10 -11.21 -7.11
N ALA A 224 10.04 -10.94 -6.35
CA ALA A 224 8.96 -11.92 -6.17
C ALA A 224 8.21 -12.20 -7.49
N LEU A 225 7.70 -11.14 -8.10
CA LEU A 225 7.22 -11.10 -9.47
C LEU A 225 7.75 -9.83 -10.11
N TYR A 226 8.24 -9.91 -11.33
CA TYR A 226 8.74 -8.74 -12.02
C TYR A 226 7.63 -7.69 -12.19
N THR A 227 6.41 -8.13 -12.45
CA THR A 227 5.25 -7.26 -12.69
C THR A 227 4.54 -6.78 -11.41
N MET A 228 4.92 -7.24 -10.21
CA MET A 228 4.24 -6.77 -8.99
C MET A 228 4.46 -5.28 -8.78
N THR A 229 3.45 -4.60 -8.21
CA THR A 229 3.47 -3.16 -8.01
C THR A 229 4.68 -2.68 -7.20
N ALA A 230 5.08 -3.42 -6.17
CA ALA A 230 6.27 -3.10 -5.37
C ALA A 230 7.55 -3.05 -6.23
N ALA A 231 7.72 -4.01 -7.15
CA ALA A 231 8.88 -4.08 -8.04
C ALA A 231 8.85 -2.97 -9.10
N VAL A 232 7.67 -2.62 -9.61
CA VAL A 232 7.50 -1.49 -10.53
C VAL A 232 7.97 -0.19 -9.90
N PHE A 233 7.54 0.08 -8.66
CA PHE A 233 8.00 1.27 -7.93
C PHE A 233 9.48 1.24 -7.58
N MET A 234 10.03 0.10 -7.13
CA MET A 234 11.46 -0.01 -6.81
C MET A 234 12.34 0.23 -8.04
N ARG A 235 11.99 -0.37 -9.20
CA ARG A 235 12.72 -0.13 -10.45
C ARG A 235 12.56 1.30 -10.93
N GLY A 236 11.32 1.81 -10.93
CA GLY A 236 11.04 3.20 -11.29
C GLY A 236 11.84 4.20 -10.43
N LEU A 237 11.94 3.93 -9.13
CA LEU A 237 12.75 4.68 -8.19
C LEU A 237 14.24 4.65 -8.57
N VAL A 238 14.86 3.48 -8.66
CA VAL A 238 16.31 3.40 -8.90
C VAL A 238 16.70 3.87 -10.31
N GLU A 239 15.84 3.65 -11.30
CA GLU A 239 16.05 4.13 -12.67
C GLU A 239 15.93 5.66 -12.75
N ASN A 240 14.87 6.26 -12.20
CA ASN A 240 14.57 7.68 -12.40
C ASN A 240 15.29 8.60 -11.40
N GLU A 241 15.51 8.18 -10.14
CA GLU A 241 16.17 9.02 -9.12
C GLU A 241 17.69 8.80 -9.06
N TYR A 242 18.17 7.61 -9.43
CA TYR A 242 19.57 7.22 -9.29
C TYR A 242 20.24 6.80 -10.61
N GLY A 243 19.50 6.86 -11.73
CA GLY A 243 20.03 6.63 -13.06
C GLY A 243 20.51 5.20 -13.31
N VAL A 244 19.97 4.20 -12.61
CA VAL A 244 20.35 2.80 -12.79
C VAL A 244 19.78 2.26 -14.11
N ASP A 245 20.62 1.67 -14.95
CA ASP A 245 20.23 1.02 -16.19
C ASP A 245 19.69 -0.40 -15.91
N MET A 246 18.38 -0.55 -15.96
CA MET A 246 17.69 -1.82 -15.68
C MET A 246 18.08 -2.95 -16.64
N SER A 247 18.56 -2.63 -17.85
CA SER A 247 18.95 -3.63 -18.85
C SER A 247 20.23 -4.38 -18.47
N LYS A 248 21.05 -3.79 -17.59
CA LYS A 248 22.30 -4.38 -17.08
C LYS A 248 22.09 -5.29 -15.86
N ILE A 249 20.86 -5.40 -15.35
CA ILE A 249 20.53 -6.23 -14.20
C ILE A 249 20.06 -7.60 -14.68
N ARG A 250 20.50 -8.66 -14.00
CA ARG A 250 20.00 -10.02 -14.19
C ARG A 250 18.95 -10.30 -13.12
N TRP A 251 17.69 -10.47 -13.54
CA TRP A 251 16.57 -10.63 -12.61
C TRP A 251 16.29 -12.09 -12.29
N ILE A 252 16.14 -12.41 -11.01
CA ILE A 252 15.83 -13.74 -10.51
C ILE A 252 14.43 -13.72 -9.90
N GLN A 253 13.46 -14.34 -10.55
CA GLN A 253 12.08 -14.33 -10.12
C GLN A 253 11.74 -15.55 -9.26
N GLY A 254 11.19 -15.37 -8.05
CA GLY A 254 10.79 -16.49 -7.19
C GLY A 254 10.20 -16.05 -5.86
N ALA A 255 9.65 -16.97 -5.08
CA ALA A 255 9.12 -16.64 -3.76
C ALA A 255 10.22 -16.16 -2.79
N ILE A 256 9.87 -15.18 -1.96
CA ILE A 256 10.84 -14.53 -1.07
C ILE A 256 11.28 -15.48 0.05
N GLU A 257 10.32 -16.12 0.74
CA GLU A 257 10.59 -16.95 1.93
C GLU A 257 10.43 -18.45 1.72
N LYS A 258 9.97 -18.88 0.54
CA LYS A 258 9.88 -20.31 0.19
C LYS A 258 10.49 -20.55 -1.19
N ALA A 259 10.86 -21.79 -1.47
CA ALA A 259 11.27 -22.18 -2.81
C ALA A 259 10.10 -22.11 -3.80
N GLY A 260 10.42 -21.97 -5.09
CA GLY A 260 9.44 -21.96 -6.17
C GLY A 260 8.87 -20.58 -6.50
N ALA A 261 7.71 -20.58 -7.17
CA ALA A 261 7.08 -19.36 -7.68
C ALA A 261 6.34 -18.55 -6.60
N HIS A 262 6.20 -17.25 -6.84
CA HIS A 262 5.40 -16.36 -6.00
C HIS A 262 3.95 -16.30 -6.50
N GLY A 263 3.13 -17.24 -6.02
CA GLY A 263 1.72 -17.34 -6.42
C GLY A 263 1.54 -17.75 -7.88
N SER A 264 0.34 -17.50 -8.40
CA SER A 264 -0.10 -17.86 -9.75
C SER A 264 -0.75 -16.65 -10.45
N PRO A 265 0.04 -15.59 -10.76
CA PRO A 265 -0.51 -14.34 -11.29
C PRO A 265 -1.09 -14.53 -12.70
N THR A 266 -2.22 -13.90 -12.98
CA THR A 266 -2.91 -13.93 -14.28
C THR A 266 -2.56 -12.71 -15.15
N VAL A 267 -1.32 -12.24 -15.06
CA VAL A 267 -0.87 -11.02 -15.75
C VAL A 267 -0.56 -11.28 -17.23
N PRO A 268 -0.84 -10.32 -18.13
CA PRO A 268 -0.35 -10.37 -19.50
C PRO A 268 1.19 -10.47 -19.57
N PRO A 269 1.74 -11.04 -20.66
CA PRO A 269 3.19 -11.10 -20.86
C PRO A 269 3.79 -9.69 -21.00
N LEU A 270 5.08 -9.57 -20.66
CA LEU A 270 5.83 -8.34 -20.89
C LEU A 270 5.94 -8.04 -22.39
N LEU A 271 5.81 -6.77 -22.74
CA LEU A 271 5.93 -6.25 -24.11
C LEU A 271 7.38 -5.97 -24.51
N LYS A 272 8.30 -5.95 -23.53
CA LYS A 272 9.74 -5.80 -23.76
C LYS A 272 10.47 -7.03 -23.24
N LYS A 273 11.50 -7.47 -23.96
CA LYS A 273 12.40 -8.52 -23.48
C LYS A 273 13.19 -8.00 -22.28
N VAL A 274 13.11 -8.73 -21.17
CA VAL A 274 13.86 -8.47 -19.94
C VAL A 274 14.80 -9.64 -19.69
N ASN A 275 15.99 -9.35 -19.14
CA ASN A 275 16.91 -10.37 -18.69
C ASN A 275 16.43 -10.94 -17.34
N ILE A 276 15.44 -11.83 -17.41
CA ILE A 276 14.80 -12.45 -16.25
C ILE A 276 14.81 -13.98 -16.39
N GLU A 277 15.17 -14.65 -15.29
CA GLU A 277 15.07 -16.10 -15.15
C GLU A 277 14.22 -16.45 -13.92
N ASN A 278 13.47 -17.54 -14.01
CA ASN A 278 12.77 -18.08 -12.84
C ASN A 278 13.78 -18.81 -11.95
N ASN A 279 13.66 -18.62 -10.64
CA ASN A 279 14.39 -19.38 -9.64
C ASN A 279 13.91 -20.84 -9.65
N THR A 280 14.72 -21.72 -10.24
CA THR A 280 14.50 -23.17 -10.27
C THR A 280 15.24 -23.92 -9.15
N SER A 281 15.92 -23.19 -8.26
CA SER A 281 16.58 -23.79 -7.11
C SER A 281 15.56 -24.29 -6.08
N ARG A 282 16.03 -25.10 -5.14
CA ARG A 282 15.24 -25.50 -3.95
C ARG A 282 15.35 -24.49 -2.80
N LYS A 283 15.80 -23.26 -3.07
CA LYS A 283 15.99 -22.19 -2.08
C LYS A 283 15.02 -21.04 -2.33
N SER A 284 14.66 -20.34 -1.25
CA SER A 284 13.94 -19.06 -1.34
C SER A 284 14.88 -17.92 -1.77
N LEU A 285 14.34 -16.79 -2.25
CA LEU A 285 15.18 -15.62 -2.55
C LEU A 285 15.89 -15.09 -1.31
N SER A 286 15.27 -15.16 -0.14
CA SER A 286 15.88 -14.80 1.16
C SER A 286 17.12 -15.65 1.45
N GLN A 287 17.04 -16.97 1.25
CA GLN A 287 18.18 -17.88 1.38
C GLN A 287 19.27 -17.61 0.33
N MET A 288 18.90 -17.34 -0.92
CA MET A 288 19.85 -16.99 -1.98
C MET A 288 20.56 -15.66 -1.71
N LEU A 289 19.87 -14.70 -1.10
CA LEU A 289 20.47 -13.42 -0.70
C LEU A 289 21.47 -13.63 0.43
N SER A 290 21.11 -14.41 1.45
CA SER A 290 21.98 -14.76 2.57
C SER A 290 23.28 -15.44 2.10
N SER A 291 23.17 -16.40 1.18
CA SER A 291 24.30 -17.17 0.65
C SER A 291 25.15 -16.41 -0.39
N GLY A 292 24.64 -15.31 -0.95
CA GLY A 292 25.30 -14.55 -2.02
C GLY A 292 25.08 -15.14 -3.43
N GLU A 293 24.12 -16.04 -3.61
CA GLU A 293 23.68 -16.51 -4.94
C GLU A 293 22.92 -15.42 -5.73
N ILE A 294 22.33 -14.46 -5.01
CA ILE A 294 21.89 -13.16 -5.53
C ILE A 294 22.54 -12.05 -4.71
N ASP A 295 22.78 -10.92 -5.37
CA ASP A 295 23.50 -9.78 -4.81
C ASP A 295 22.55 -8.83 -4.06
N ALA A 296 21.30 -8.73 -4.52
CA ALA A 296 20.27 -7.88 -3.95
C ALA A 296 18.88 -8.51 -4.08
N LEU A 297 17.93 -8.00 -3.30
CA LEU A 297 16.53 -8.37 -3.33
C LEU A 297 15.66 -7.11 -3.34
N PHE A 298 14.76 -7.05 -4.31
CA PHE A 298 13.69 -6.06 -4.38
C PHE A 298 12.43 -6.70 -3.77
N GLY A 299 12.24 -6.48 -2.46
CA GLY A 299 11.23 -7.18 -1.66
C GLY A 299 9.88 -6.49 -1.58
N ALA A 300 8.80 -7.27 -1.56
CA ALA A 300 7.50 -6.80 -1.07
C ALA A 300 7.46 -6.74 0.47
N LEU A 301 8.27 -7.59 1.11
CA LEU A 301 8.53 -7.72 2.54
C LEU A 301 10.04 -7.77 2.78
N MET A 302 10.48 -7.59 4.04
CA MET A 302 11.87 -7.78 4.42
C MET A 302 12.21 -9.27 4.47
N PRO A 303 13.37 -9.71 3.95
CA PRO A 303 13.75 -11.12 4.00
C PRO A 303 13.88 -11.62 5.46
N GLU A 304 13.52 -12.87 5.74
CA GLU A 304 13.56 -13.47 7.10
C GLU A 304 14.90 -13.28 7.83
N GLY A 305 16.03 -13.34 7.11
CA GLY A 305 17.37 -13.10 7.69
C GLY A 305 17.68 -11.64 8.02
N PHE A 306 16.81 -10.67 7.71
CA PHE A 306 17.08 -9.27 8.00
C PHE A 306 17.13 -9.00 9.51
N GLY A 307 18.23 -8.42 9.98
CA GLY A 307 18.46 -8.12 11.40
C GLY A 307 19.04 -9.28 12.21
N THR A 308 19.10 -10.49 11.64
CA THR A 308 19.69 -11.68 12.27
C THR A 308 20.92 -12.17 11.51
N ASP A 309 20.87 -12.18 10.18
CA ASP A 309 22.01 -12.44 9.31
C ASP A 309 22.81 -11.15 9.08
N PRO A 310 24.07 -11.06 9.55
CA PRO A 310 24.89 -9.87 9.37
C PRO A 310 25.29 -9.64 7.90
N ASN A 311 25.00 -10.54 6.97
CA ASN A 311 25.25 -10.35 5.54
C ASN A 311 24.12 -9.59 4.85
N ILE A 312 22.92 -9.55 5.40
CA ILE A 312 21.76 -8.89 4.78
C ILE A 312 21.62 -7.49 5.35
N VAL A 313 21.80 -6.48 4.50
CA VAL A 313 21.70 -5.06 4.89
C VAL A 313 20.75 -4.32 3.95
N ARG A 314 20.23 -3.16 4.37
CA ARG A 314 19.49 -2.26 3.48
C ARG A 314 20.48 -1.54 2.57
N LEU A 315 20.08 -1.32 1.31
CA LEU A 315 20.78 -0.40 0.42
C LEU A 315 20.72 1.05 0.94
N PHE A 316 19.58 1.42 1.52
CA PHE A 316 19.35 2.72 2.16
C PHE A 316 19.25 2.55 3.68
N PRO A 317 20.37 2.61 4.43
CA PRO A 317 20.33 2.45 5.90
C PRO A 317 19.53 3.57 6.59
N ASN A 318 19.54 4.78 6.02
CA ASN A 318 18.79 5.96 6.48
C ASN A 318 17.45 6.15 5.73
N PHE A 319 16.79 5.05 5.35
CA PHE A 319 15.62 5.05 4.45
C PHE A 319 14.53 6.06 4.83
N VAL A 320 14.20 6.26 6.12
CA VAL A 320 13.16 7.23 6.53
C VAL A 320 13.48 8.64 6.04
N ALA A 321 14.72 9.11 6.26
CA ALA A 321 15.13 10.45 5.82
C ALA A 321 15.10 10.58 4.29
N VAL A 322 15.55 9.54 3.59
CA VAL A 322 15.53 9.48 2.11
C VAL A 322 14.09 9.48 1.58
N GLU A 323 13.19 8.74 2.22
CA GLU A 323 11.77 8.64 1.85
C GLU A 323 11.02 9.95 2.10
N GLN A 324 11.31 10.64 3.21
CA GLN A 324 10.76 11.97 3.48
C GLN A 324 11.24 13.01 2.45
N ASP A 325 12.54 13.03 2.12
CA ASP A 325 13.07 13.89 1.05
C ASP A 325 12.40 13.60 -0.29
N TYR A 326 12.32 12.31 -0.65
CA TYR A 326 11.67 11.86 -1.87
C TYR A 326 10.21 12.34 -1.94
N TYR A 327 9.44 12.19 -0.86
CA TYR A 327 8.07 12.68 -0.82
C TYR A 327 7.99 14.21 -0.91
N ARG A 328 8.86 14.95 -0.20
CA ARG A 328 8.88 16.43 -0.28
C ARG A 328 9.10 16.91 -1.72
N ARG A 329 10.03 16.29 -2.45
CA ARG A 329 10.37 16.66 -3.84
C ARG A 329 9.34 16.21 -4.87
N THR A 330 8.78 15.01 -4.71
CA THR A 330 8.00 14.37 -5.78
C THR A 330 6.51 14.24 -5.48
N LYS A 331 6.12 14.34 -4.20
CA LYS A 331 4.79 13.99 -3.70
C LYS A 331 4.35 12.55 -4.03
N ILE A 332 5.30 11.67 -4.35
CA ILE A 332 5.04 10.26 -4.61
C ILE A 332 5.08 9.49 -3.29
N PHE A 333 3.92 8.93 -2.91
CA PHE A 333 3.83 7.93 -1.85
C PHE A 333 3.23 6.65 -2.46
N PRO A 334 4.06 5.64 -2.77
CA PRO A 334 3.69 4.53 -3.66
C PRO A 334 2.40 3.80 -3.28
N ILE A 335 1.52 3.59 -4.25
CA ILE A 335 0.25 2.87 -4.14
C ILE A 335 0.47 1.42 -4.59
N MET A 336 0.38 0.47 -3.67
CA MET A 336 0.53 -0.95 -3.99
C MET A 336 -0.78 -1.53 -4.49
N HIS A 337 -1.84 -1.39 -3.70
CA HIS A 337 -3.13 -2.02 -3.97
C HIS A 337 -4.22 -0.97 -4.15
N LEU A 338 -5.11 -1.23 -5.09
CA LEU A 338 -6.36 -0.49 -5.31
C LEU A 338 -7.55 -1.39 -5.02
N VAL A 339 -8.78 -0.85 -5.00
CA VAL A 339 -10.00 -1.67 -4.94
C VAL A 339 -10.54 -1.93 -6.34
N ALA A 340 -10.56 -3.20 -6.71
CA ALA A 340 -11.13 -3.72 -7.94
C ALA A 340 -12.55 -4.26 -7.68
N ILE A 341 -13.46 -4.04 -8.61
CA ILE A 341 -14.85 -4.54 -8.61
C ILE A 341 -15.03 -5.35 -9.89
N ARG A 342 -15.69 -6.51 -9.82
CA ARG A 342 -16.04 -7.25 -11.04
C ARG A 342 -16.85 -6.37 -11.98
N LYS A 343 -16.41 -6.28 -13.23
CA LYS A 343 -17.02 -5.39 -14.25
C LYS A 343 -18.52 -5.67 -14.41
N ALA A 344 -18.91 -6.95 -14.46
CA ALA A 344 -20.32 -7.35 -14.56
C ALA A 344 -21.20 -6.88 -13.38
N ILE A 345 -20.64 -6.77 -12.16
CA ILE A 345 -21.38 -6.21 -11.02
C ILE A 345 -21.55 -4.71 -11.20
N TYR A 346 -20.48 -4.01 -11.54
CA TYR A 346 -20.52 -2.57 -11.75
C TYR A 346 -21.49 -2.18 -12.87
N GLU A 347 -21.48 -2.89 -13.99
CA GLU A 347 -22.40 -2.64 -15.11
C GLU A 347 -23.87 -2.83 -14.71
N LYS A 348 -24.16 -3.82 -13.86
CA LYS A 348 -25.51 -4.09 -13.36
C LYS A 348 -25.93 -3.16 -12.21
N HIS A 349 -24.99 -2.77 -11.36
CA HIS A 349 -25.22 -1.98 -10.15
C HIS A 349 -24.17 -0.87 -9.99
N PRO A 350 -24.17 0.19 -10.84
CA PRO A 350 -23.12 1.22 -10.82
C PRO A 350 -22.98 1.94 -9.47
N ALA A 351 -24.07 2.05 -8.71
CA ALA A 351 -24.09 2.67 -7.38
C ALA A 351 -23.16 1.99 -6.35
N VAL A 352 -22.79 0.72 -6.57
CA VAL A 352 -21.84 -0.03 -5.71
C VAL A 352 -20.50 0.70 -5.61
N ALA A 353 -20.01 1.28 -6.71
CA ALA A 353 -18.74 2.01 -6.71
C ALA A 353 -18.76 3.22 -5.77
N ALA A 354 -19.80 4.05 -5.88
CA ALA A 354 -19.97 5.23 -5.03
C ALA A 354 -20.21 4.85 -3.56
N SER A 355 -20.99 3.79 -3.30
CA SER A 355 -21.27 3.28 -1.95
C SER A 355 -19.99 2.79 -1.25
N LEU A 356 -19.22 1.92 -1.92
CA LEU A 356 -17.94 1.43 -1.40
C LEU A 356 -16.95 2.58 -1.19
N PHE A 357 -16.86 3.52 -2.13
CA PHE A 357 -15.96 4.66 -2.03
C PHE A 357 -16.26 5.51 -0.77
N ARG A 358 -17.53 5.88 -0.53
CA ARG A 358 -17.93 6.64 0.66
C ARG A 358 -17.64 5.88 1.95
N ALA A 359 -18.01 4.60 2.01
CA ALA A 359 -17.79 3.78 3.19
C ALA A 359 -16.29 3.63 3.52
N LEU A 360 -15.44 3.43 2.51
CA LEU A 360 -14.00 3.34 2.72
C LEU A 360 -13.39 4.68 3.14
N CYS A 361 -13.85 5.81 2.59
CA CYS A 361 -13.44 7.14 3.04
C CYS A 361 -13.78 7.35 4.54
N GLU A 362 -15.01 7.01 4.93
CA GLU A 362 -15.46 7.14 6.32
C GLU A 362 -14.71 6.18 7.26
N SER A 363 -14.49 4.93 6.84
CA SER A 363 -13.70 3.94 7.59
C SER A 363 -12.28 4.44 7.86
N LYS A 364 -11.61 4.96 6.84
CA LYS A 364 -10.29 5.59 6.98
C LYS A 364 -10.32 6.80 7.92
N ARG A 365 -11.33 7.67 7.79
CA ARG A 365 -11.46 8.88 8.63
C ARG A 365 -11.59 8.50 10.12
N LEU A 366 -12.40 7.49 10.44
CA LEU A 366 -12.52 6.98 11.81
C LEU A 366 -11.22 6.33 12.29
N ALA A 367 -10.53 5.57 11.46
CA ALA A 367 -9.24 4.97 11.81
C ALA A 367 -8.18 6.04 12.16
N LEU A 368 -8.07 7.10 11.34
CA LEU A 368 -7.17 8.23 11.62
C LEU A 368 -7.53 8.94 12.93
N LYS A 369 -8.83 9.16 13.18
CA LYS A 369 -9.31 9.77 14.43
C LYS A 369 -8.94 8.93 15.65
N LYS A 370 -9.09 7.59 15.58
CA LYS A 370 -8.71 6.66 16.66
C LYS A 370 -7.20 6.64 16.86
N MET A 371 -6.41 6.64 15.80
CA MET A 371 -4.96 6.67 15.85
C MET A 371 -4.42 7.93 16.53
N ALA A 372 -5.07 9.08 16.32
CA ALA A 372 -4.70 10.37 16.92
C ALA A 372 -5.12 10.52 18.40
N TYR A 373 -5.88 9.57 18.97
CA TYR A 373 -6.31 9.65 20.37
C TYR A 373 -5.15 9.36 21.33
N THR A 374 -4.68 10.38 22.04
CA THR A 374 -3.52 10.30 22.93
C THR A 374 -3.84 9.76 24.33
N GLY A 375 -5.12 9.77 24.74
CA GLY A 375 -5.53 9.33 26.08
C GLY A 375 -5.41 7.82 26.32
N ALA A 376 -5.49 7.02 25.24
CA ALA A 376 -5.23 5.58 25.25
C ALA A 376 -4.84 5.15 23.84
N LEU A 377 -3.55 4.91 23.62
CA LEU A 377 -3.03 4.61 22.29
C LEU A 377 -3.63 3.30 21.75
N HIS A 378 -4.25 3.37 20.57
CA HIS A 378 -4.80 2.19 19.89
C HIS A 378 -3.71 1.29 19.27
N ASN A 379 -2.50 1.81 19.08
CA ASN A 379 -1.38 1.07 18.52
C ASN A 379 -0.24 0.99 19.55
N MET A 380 0.42 -0.16 19.63
CA MET A 380 1.48 -0.46 20.60
C MET A 380 2.83 0.18 20.24
N LEU A 381 2.81 1.47 19.86
CA LEU A 381 4.00 2.28 19.62
C LEU A 381 4.12 3.32 20.73
N PRO A 382 5.11 3.21 21.65
CA PRO A 382 5.24 4.12 22.78
C PRO A 382 5.36 5.60 22.41
N TRP A 383 5.96 5.89 21.25
CA TRP A 383 6.15 7.24 20.72
C TRP A 383 5.19 7.57 19.57
N LEU A 384 4.03 6.91 19.50
CA LEU A 384 3.04 7.13 18.44
C LEU A 384 2.75 8.62 18.21
N PRO A 385 2.49 9.48 19.23
CA PRO A 385 2.21 10.90 18.99
C PRO A 385 3.33 11.60 18.24
N ALA A 386 4.60 11.38 18.62
CA ALA A 386 5.75 11.96 17.93
C ALA A 386 5.87 11.45 16.47
N HIS A 387 5.56 10.17 16.22
CA HIS A 387 5.54 9.64 14.86
C HIS A 387 4.41 10.24 13.99
N LEU A 388 3.25 10.54 14.59
CA LEU A 388 2.15 11.22 13.88
C LEU A 388 2.53 12.68 13.57
N GLU A 389 3.11 13.40 14.53
CA GLU A 389 3.60 14.77 14.34
C GLU A 389 4.67 14.85 13.23
N GLU A 390 5.64 13.93 13.23
CA GLU A 390 6.66 13.84 12.19
C GLU A 390 6.06 13.56 10.80
N ARG A 391 5.12 12.62 10.74
CA ARG A 391 4.37 12.31 9.51
C ARG A 391 3.62 13.53 9.00
N ASP A 392 2.88 14.21 9.86
CA ASP A 392 2.00 15.33 9.50
C ASP A 392 2.84 16.55 9.07
N ALA A 393 4.01 16.77 9.68
CA ALA A 393 4.98 17.78 9.23
C ALA A 393 5.49 17.54 7.79
N VAL A 394 5.45 16.29 7.30
CA VAL A 394 5.89 15.93 5.94
C VAL A 394 4.73 15.82 4.96
N MET A 395 3.61 15.25 5.40
CA MET A 395 2.51 14.79 4.56
C MET A 395 1.20 15.57 4.74
N GLY A 396 1.13 16.43 5.76
CA GLY A 396 -0.08 17.17 6.12
C GLY A 396 -1.17 16.29 6.75
N ASP A 397 -2.37 16.86 6.87
CA ASP A 397 -3.45 16.32 7.69
C ASP A 397 -4.13 15.05 7.13
N ASN A 398 -3.94 14.77 5.84
CA ASN A 398 -4.50 13.58 5.16
C ASN A 398 -3.38 12.77 4.48
N PRO A 399 -2.57 12.03 5.26
CA PRO A 399 -1.41 11.27 4.74
C PRO A 399 -1.80 10.05 3.89
N TRP A 400 -3.09 9.68 3.90
CA TRP A 400 -3.65 8.53 3.16
C TRP A 400 -4.85 8.95 2.30
N PRO A 401 -4.68 9.87 1.34
CA PRO A 401 -5.82 10.36 0.59
C PRO A 401 -6.36 9.29 -0.36
N TYR A 402 -7.68 9.26 -0.54
CA TYR A 402 -8.36 8.51 -1.60
C TYR A 402 -8.80 9.49 -2.70
N GLY A 403 -9.13 8.98 -3.87
CA GLY A 403 -9.42 9.80 -5.07
C GLY A 403 -8.20 9.98 -5.97
N ILE A 404 -8.45 10.41 -7.21
CA ILE A 404 -7.41 10.57 -8.24
C ILE A 404 -6.53 11.78 -7.94
N GLU A 405 -7.11 12.98 -7.80
CA GLU A 405 -6.32 14.23 -7.75
C GLU A 405 -5.28 14.30 -6.63
N PRO A 406 -5.62 13.98 -5.36
CA PRO A 406 -4.62 13.98 -4.29
C PRO A 406 -3.49 12.97 -4.52
N ASN A 407 -3.71 11.99 -5.41
CA ASN A 407 -2.80 10.89 -5.70
C ASN A 407 -2.17 10.99 -7.10
N ARG A 408 -2.49 12.04 -7.87
CA ARG A 408 -2.09 12.17 -9.27
C ARG A 408 -0.57 12.03 -9.46
N PRO A 409 0.32 12.64 -8.64
CA PRO A 409 1.76 12.42 -8.78
C PRO A 409 2.18 10.96 -8.68
N THR A 410 1.54 10.19 -7.78
CA THR A 410 1.84 8.76 -7.60
C THR A 410 1.26 7.91 -8.74
N LEU A 411 0.04 8.22 -9.19
CA LEU A 411 -0.62 7.50 -10.28
C LEU A 411 0.08 7.75 -11.61
N ASP A 412 0.48 8.99 -11.90
CA ASP A 412 1.27 9.36 -13.07
C ASP A 412 2.63 8.64 -13.08
N ALA A 413 3.30 8.57 -11.92
CA ALA A 413 4.52 7.80 -11.78
C ALA A 413 4.29 6.32 -12.06
N LEU A 414 3.22 5.72 -11.52
CA LEU A 414 2.90 4.31 -11.75
C LEU A 414 2.65 4.00 -13.23
N VAL A 415 1.83 4.79 -13.93
CA VAL A 415 1.57 4.55 -15.37
C VAL A 415 2.81 4.80 -16.22
N LYS A 416 3.62 5.81 -15.88
CA LYS A 416 4.92 6.06 -16.52
C LYS A 416 5.86 4.86 -16.35
N TYR A 417 6.03 4.38 -15.11
CA TYR A 417 6.91 3.26 -14.80
C TYR A 417 6.44 1.96 -15.47
N SER A 418 5.14 1.69 -15.46
CA SER A 418 4.55 0.54 -16.16
C SER A 418 4.84 0.56 -17.67
N HIS A 419 4.77 1.72 -18.31
CA HIS A 419 5.10 1.85 -19.72
C HIS A 419 6.61 1.73 -19.99
N GLN A 420 7.45 2.43 -19.22
CA GLN A 420 8.92 2.36 -19.32
C GLN A 420 9.40 0.90 -19.23
N GLN A 421 8.85 0.15 -18.29
CA GLN A 421 9.24 -1.22 -17.97
C GLN A 421 8.58 -2.29 -18.87
N GLY A 422 7.81 -1.89 -19.88
CA GLY A 422 7.21 -2.81 -20.86
C GLY A 422 6.03 -3.63 -20.32
N ILE A 423 5.35 -3.16 -19.28
CA ILE A 423 4.14 -3.79 -18.73
C ILE A 423 2.90 -3.34 -19.49
N THR A 424 2.92 -2.10 -20.01
CA THR A 424 1.82 -1.51 -20.79
C THR A 424 2.34 -0.99 -22.12
N ASP A 425 1.52 -1.08 -23.15
CA ASP A 425 1.84 -0.70 -24.54
C ASP A 425 1.97 0.83 -24.70
N ARG A 426 1.30 1.56 -23.83
CA ARG A 426 1.29 3.03 -23.74
C ARG A 426 1.24 3.48 -22.29
N GLN A 427 1.63 4.72 -22.04
CA GLN A 427 1.35 5.36 -20.76
C GLN A 427 -0.16 5.60 -20.64
N MET A 428 -0.84 4.74 -19.87
CA MET A 428 -2.29 4.81 -19.69
C MET A 428 -2.72 6.16 -19.08
N PRO A 429 -3.75 6.84 -19.62
CA PRO A 429 -4.32 8.01 -18.96
C PRO A 429 -4.90 7.61 -17.59
N VAL A 430 -4.49 8.28 -16.53
CA VAL A 430 -4.90 7.94 -15.15
C VAL A 430 -6.42 7.93 -14.99
N ASP A 431 -7.10 8.92 -15.56
CA ASP A 431 -8.55 9.08 -15.48
C ASP A 431 -9.32 7.93 -16.15
N SER A 432 -8.68 7.21 -17.08
CA SER A 432 -9.29 6.04 -17.75
C SER A 432 -9.24 4.76 -16.91
N LEU A 433 -8.46 4.74 -15.82
CA LEU A 433 -8.26 3.56 -14.99
C LEU A 433 -9.35 3.36 -13.94
N PHE A 434 -10.13 4.41 -13.64
CA PHE A 434 -11.09 4.39 -12.53
C PHE A 434 -12.49 4.76 -13.01
N VAL A 435 -13.49 4.13 -12.40
CA VAL A 435 -14.88 4.53 -12.63
C VAL A 435 -15.21 5.81 -11.86
N PRO A 436 -16.20 6.60 -12.32
CA PRO A 436 -16.64 7.78 -11.60
C PRO A 436 -17.06 7.45 -10.15
N VAL A 437 -16.57 8.26 -9.21
CA VAL A 437 -16.94 8.23 -7.80
C VAL A 437 -17.21 9.66 -7.32
N PRO A 438 -17.96 9.85 -6.22
CA PRO A 438 -18.09 11.18 -5.61
C PRO A 438 -16.71 11.78 -5.31
N ALA A 439 -16.61 13.11 -5.32
CA ALA A 439 -15.39 13.79 -4.87
C ALA A 439 -15.05 13.31 -3.44
N GLY A 440 -13.82 12.85 -3.25
CA GLY A 440 -13.34 12.44 -1.92
C GLY A 440 -13.23 13.66 -1.00
N SER A 441 -13.69 13.52 0.24
CA SER A 441 -13.52 14.50 1.31
C SER A 441 -12.15 14.42 1.98
#